data_AF-A0A2B4R7K1-F1
#
_entry.id   AF-A0A2B4R7K1-F1
#
_cell.length_a   1.000
_cell.length_b   1.000
_cell.length_c   1.000
_cell.angle_alpha   90.00
_cell.angle_beta   90.00
_cell.angle_gamma   90.00
#
_symmetry.space_group_name_H-M   'P 1'
#
loop_
_entity.id
_entity.type
_entity.pdbx_description
1 polymer ?
#
loop_
_entity_poly.entity_id
_entity_poly.type
_entity_poly.pdbx_seq_one_letter_code
_entity_poly.pdbx_strand_id
1 'polypeptide(L)'
;MSKGEQELMRAKENSEQGNQLEIERCRDQQQGDELDEDFWIKVHQRQSEGFSWNRAMDQVHVERLIQKYKDGGELSSEDPALLMLKKWPVSKQLKDNPDKLLGLEQQINRYLETMLESELNFENRYEEFQDEDDKTKKTLMHYAAELGFLHVTKTLVKKCPLLLAVKTADQRKPVEKRAMLPVELAIEAEKDDVAAFLIRAMRHERVQRLFFWTPGNMTNPEPSFLSLKAIIENPKMKKTVVAVLDQMVNPHWPYLPQRQEKYETEEEKEAIEGVWKTITDDPLNYHFYYHILDGDEGGRPPKIMASDGHQQIVNNYFNGKNKSCLHTIAKSNNKEALQHPVVRMLIRSKWRSYGHLFLR
;
A
#
# COMPACT_ATOMS: atom_id res chain seq x y z
N MET A 1 10.53 16.50 42.56
CA MET A 1 9.82 15.76 41.50
C MET A 1 8.34 15.81 41.80
N SER A 2 7.54 16.26 40.83
CA SER A 2 6.08 16.39 40.95
C SER A 2 5.42 15.00 40.82
N LYS A 3 4.26 14.78 41.46
CA LYS A 3 3.49 13.52 41.34
C LYS A 3 3.24 13.12 39.88
N GLY A 4 3.05 14.08 38.99
CA GLY A 4 2.87 13.81 37.55
C GLY A 4 4.11 13.26 36.84
N GLU A 5 5.31 13.57 37.32
CA GLU A 5 6.57 13.03 36.75
C GLU A 5 6.80 11.57 37.18
N GLN A 6 6.40 11.21 38.41
CA GLN A 6 6.44 9.83 38.89
C GLN A 6 5.42 8.93 38.20
N GLU A 7 4.22 9.44 37.89
CA GLU A 7 3.21 8.69 37.13
C GLU A 7 3.62 8.47 35.68
N LEU A 8 4.25 9.46 35.04
CA LEU A 8 4.79 9.33 33.68
C LEU A 8 5.96 8.34 33.61
N MET A 9 6.84 8.32 34.62
CA MET A 9 7.94 7.36 34.73
C MET A 9 7.42 5.94 34.94
N ARG A 10 6.43 5.74 35.83
CA ARG A 10 5.79 4.42 36.02
C ARG A 10 5.06 3.93 34.77
N ALA A 11 4.41 4.82 34.02
CA ALA A 11 3.75 4.45 32.76
C ALA A 11 4.77 4.02 31.68
N LYS A 12 5.93 4.70 31.61
CA LYS A 12 7.03 4.32 30.72
C LYS A 12 7.65 2.98 31.12
N GLU A 13 7.98 2.80 32.40
CA GLU A 13 8.54 1.55 32.95
C GLU A 13 7.59 0.37 32.75
N ASN A 14 6.28 0.55 32.97
CA ASN A 14 5.29 -0.50 32.73
C ASN A 14 5.14 -0.84 31.23
N SER A 15 5.25 0.15 30.32
CA SER A 15 5.25 -0.12 28.88
C SER A 15 6.54 -0.79 28.43
N GLU A 16 7.68 -0.45 29.04
CA GLU A 16 8.98 -1.04 28.75
C GLU A 16 9.07 -2.48 29.27
N GLN A 17 8.53 -2.76 30.46
CA GLN A 17 8.42 -4.12 31.01
C GLN A 17 7.43 -4.99 30.22
N GLY A 18 6.27 -4.43 29.83
CA GLY A 18 5.31 -5.12 28.95
C GLY A 18 5.92 -5.48 27.59
N ASN A 19 6.63 -4.53 26.97
CA ASN A 19 7.36 -4.76 25.73
C ASN A 19 8.49 -5.80 25.91
N GLN A 20 9.21 -5.80 27.04
CA GLN A 20 10.27 -6.79 27.29
C GLN A 20 9.74 -8.21 27.42
N LEU A 21 8.62 -8.42 28.14
CA LEU A 21 7.96 -9.73 28.27
C LEU A 21 7.37 -10.22 26.94
N GLU A 22 6.81 -9.35 26.12
CA GLU A 22 6.34 -9.69 24.77
C GLU A 22 7.51 -10.05 23.84
N ILE A 23 8.63 -9.33 23.94
CA ILE A 23 9.86 -9.62 23.18
C ILE A 23 10.47 -10.96 23.59
N GLU A 24 10.43 -11.33 24.87
CA GLU A 24 10.91 -12.64 25.34
C GLU A 24 10.02 -13.79 24.83
N ARG A 25 8.69 -13.62 24.78
CA ARG A 25 7.80 -14.60 24.11
C ARG A 25 8.07 -14.72 22.61
N CYS A 26 8.44 -13.63 21.94
CA CYS A 26 8.82 -13.66 20.53
C CYS A 26 10.07 -14.51 20.28
N ARG A 27 11.00 -14.58 21.24
CA ARG A 27 12.20 -15.43 21.16
C ARG A 27 11.82 -16.90 21.08
N ASP A 28 10.88 -17.33 21.91
CA ASP A 28 10.36 -18.71 21.92
C ASP A 28 9.46 -18.99 20.72
N GLN A 29 8.91 -17.98 20.05
CA GLN A 29 8.06 -18.16 18.86
C GLN A 29 8.82 -18.08 17.53
N GLN A 30 9.96 -17.36 17.48
CA GLN A 30 10.86 -17.33 16.32
C GLN A 30 11.85 -18.50 16.29
N GLN A 31 12.20 -19.06 17.46
CA GLN A 31 13.15 -20.17 17.59
C GLN A 31 12.58 -21.44 18.25
N GLY A 32 11.38 -21.40 18.83
CA GLY A 32 10.81 -22.49 19.65
C GLY A 32 9.65 -23.23 18.98
N ASP A 33 9.93 -23.81 17.83
CA ASP A 33 9.70 -25.24 17.75
C ASP A 33 11.10 -25.85 17.71
N GLU A 34 11.53 -26.48 18.80
CA GLU A 34 12.66 -27.41 18.69
C GLU A 34 12.37 -28.30 17.48
N LEU A 35 13.32 -28.38 16.56
CA LEU A 35 13.30 -29.32 15.43
C LEU A 35 13.47 -30.73 15.99
N ASP A 36 12.49 -31.11 16.80
CA ASP A 36 12.40 -32.33 17.55
C ASP A 36 12.15 -33.51 16.62
N GLU A 37 12.21 -34.71 17.17
CA GLU A 37 12.07 -35.92 16.38
C GLU A 37 10.72 -35.98 15.65
N ASP A 38 9.64 -35.50 16.29
CA ASP A 38 8.31 -35.39 15.66
C ASP A 38 8.31 -34.47 14.44
N PHE A 39 9.08 -33.37 14.46
CA PHE A 39 9.18 -32.45 13.33
C PHE A 39 9.74 -33.19 12.12
N TRP A 40 10.89 -33.85 12.30
CA TRP A 40 11.57 -34.55 11.22
C TRP A 40 10.79 -35.77 10.71
N ILE A 41 10.05 -36.46 11.59
CA ILE A 41 9.13 -37.53 11.19
C ILE A 41 8.05 -36.98 10.24
N LYS A 42 7.39 -35.88 10.61
CA LYS A 42 6.35 -35.25 9.77
C LYS A 42 6.92 -34.70 8.46
N VAL A 43 8.10 -34.07 8.49
CA VAL A 43 8.76 -33.58 7.28
C VAL A 43 9.11 -34.73 6.34
N HIS A 44 9.62 -35.85 6.85
CA HIS A 44 9.89 -37.04 6.04
C HIS A 44 8.62 -37.60 5.41
N GLN A 45 7.51 -37.64 6.15
CA GLN A 45 6.23 -38.06 5.62
C GLN A 45 5.79 -37.16 4.45
N ARG A 46 5.80 -35.84 4.64
CA ARG A 46 5.49 -34.86 3.57
C ARG A 46 6.43 -34.98 2.37
N GLN A 47 7.72 -35.24 2.60
CA GLN A 47 8.67 -35.45 1.52
C GLN A 47 8.35 -36.71 0.72
N SER A 48 7.95 -37.79 1.39
CA SER A 48 7.52 -39.04 0.72
C SER A 48 6.22 -38.88 -0.06
N GLU A 49 5.39 -37.90 0.29
CA GLU A 49 4.18 -37.50 -0.45
C GLU A 49 4.52 -36.69 -1.74
N GLY A 50 5.81 -36.42 -1.99
CA GLY A 50 6.32 -35.80 -3.21
C GLY A 50 6.69 -34.32 -3.09
N PHE A 51 6.64 -33.74 -1.89
CA PHE A 51 7.09 -32.36 -1.67
C PHE A 51 8.63 -32.26 -1.62
N SER A 52 9.15 -31.11 -2.06
CA SER A 52 10.57 -30.80 -1.82
C SER A 52 10.83 -30.62 -0.34
N TRP A 53 12.05 -30.91 0.11
CA TRP A 53 12.45 -30.77 1.52
C TRP A 53 12.09 -29.41 2.12
N ASN A 54 12.34 -28.32 1.38
CA ASN A 54 12.01 -26.98 1.86
C ASN A 54 10.50 -26.76 2.00
N ARG A 55 9.70 -27.23 1.03
CA ARG A 55 8.24 -27.09 1.09
C ARG A 55 7.64 -27.94 2.20
N ALA A 56 8.16 -29.14 2.41
CA ALA A 56 7.77 -30.03 3.50
C ALA A 56 8.07 -29.40 4.87
N MET A 57 9.26 -28.82 5.05
CA MET A 57 9.61 -28.09 6.27
C MET A 57 8.69 -26.88 6.50
N ASP A 58 8.44 -26.08 5.46
CA ASP A 58 7.55 -24.91 5.55
C ASP A 58 6.12 -25.32 5.95
N GLN A 59 5.59 -26.41 5.39
CA GLN A 59 4.27 -26.95 5.73
C GLN A 59 4.17 -27.39 7.18
N VAL A 60 5.13 -28.20 7.65
CA VAL A 60 5.12 -28.70 9.04
C VAL A 60 5.26 -27.55 10.04
N HIS A 61 6.07 -26.54 9.73
CA HIS A 61 6.15 -25.33 10.56
C HIS A 61 4.81 -24.58 10.62
N VAL A 62 4.16 -24.38 9.48
CA VAL A 62 2.86 -23.71 9.42
C VAL A 62 1.78 -24.52 10.16
N GLU A 63 1.76 -25.84 10.00
CA GLU A 63 0.86 -26.72 10.73
C GLU A 63 1.04 -26.59 12.25
N ARG A 64 2.28 -26.54 12.73
CA ARG A 64 2.56 -26.32 14.17
C ARG A 64 2.08 -24.95 14.64
N LEU A 65 2.29 -23.90 13.86
CA LEU A 65 1.79 -22.56 14.18
C LEU A 65 0.26 -22.53 14.25
N ILE A 66 -0.42 -23.17 13.30
CA ILE A 66 -1.89 -23.29 13.28
C ILE A 66 -2.36 -24.12 14.48
N GLN A 67 -1.69 -25.22 14.80
CA GLN A 67 -2.06 -26.06 15.93
C GLN A 67 -1.88 -25.32 17.26
N LYS A 68 -0.78 -24.59 17.46
CA LYS A 68 -0.58 -23.72 18.63
C LYS A 68 -1.67 -22.66 18.76
N TYR A 69 -2.13 -22.10 17.64
CA TYR A 69 -3.25 -21.15 17.64
C TYR A 69 -4.57 -21.83 18.05
N LYS A 70 -4.85 -23.03 17.53
CA LYS A 70 -6.04 -23.81 17.90
C LYS A 70 -6.02 -24.22 19.37
N ASP A 71 -4.90 -24.73 19.87
CA ASP A 71 -4.72 -25.22 21.24
C ASP A 71 -4.76 -24.09 22.27
N GLY A 72 -4.24 -22.92 21.89
CA GLY A 72 -4.26 -21.72 22.72
C GLY A 72 -5.63 -21.04 22.82
N GLY A 73 -6.64 -21.53 22.10
CA GLY A 73 -7.94 -20.89 21.92
C GLY A 73 -7.84 -19.67 21.00
N GLU A 74 -8.76 -19.56 20.03
CA GLU A 74 -8.80 -18.44 19.06
C GLU A 74 -8.87 -17.05 19.72
N LEU A 75 -9.32 -16.98 20.97
CA LEU A 75 -9.48 -15.76 21.78
C LEU A 75 -8.24 -15.38 22.60
N SER A 76 -7.28 -16.29 22.81
CA SER A 76 -6.12 -16.07 23.69
C SER A 76 -4.76 -16.22 23.00
N SER A 77 -4.74 -16.76 21.78
CA SER A 77 -3.56 -16.82 20.94
C SER A 77 -3.68 -15.88 19.75
N GLU A 78 -2.62 -15.14 19.46
CA GLU A 78 -2.58 -14.21 18.33
C GLU A 78 -2.54 -14.99 17.01
N ASP A 79 -3.31 -14.54 16.02
CA ASP A 79 -3.36 -15.14 14.68
C ASP A 79 -1.93 -15.34 14.11
N PRO A 80 -1.59 -16.50 13.53
CA PRO A 80 -0.21 -16.76 13.13
C PRO A 80 0.30 -15.78 12.06
N ALA A 81 -0.57 -15.25 11.19
CA ALA A 81 -0.17 -14.25 10.21
C ALA A 81 0.14 -12.89 10.87
N LEU A 82 -0.61 -12.51 11.91
CA LEU A 82 -0.30 -11.33 12.72
C LEU A 82 0.99 -11.51 13.49
N LEU A 83 1.20 -12.67 14.11
CA LEU A 83 2.42 -12.99 14.84
C LEU A 83 3.66 -12.83 13.93
N MET A 84 3.59 -13.32 12.69
CA MET A 84 4.66 -13.17 11.70
C MET A 84 4.88 -11.72 11.23
N LEU A 85 3.83 -10.93 11.06
CA LEU A 85 3.93 -9.58 10.50
C LEU A 85 4.05 -8.46 11.54
N LYS A 86 3.64 -8.70 12.78
CA LYS A 86 3.60 -7.69 13.84
C LYS A 86 4.71 -7.93 14.87
N LYS A 87 4.89 -9.18 15.29
CA LYS A 87 5.80 -9.52 16.39
C LYS A 87 7.21 -9.89 15.92
N TRP A 88 7.32 -10.72 14.88
CA TRP A 88 8.64 -11.16 14.40
C TRP A 88 9.57 -10.01 13.97
N PRO A 89 9.10 -8.99 13.21
CA PRO A 89 9.98 -7.92 12.73
C PRO A 89 10.51 -7.02 13.86
N VAL A 90 9.84 -6.99 15.01
CA VAL A 90 10.15 -6.11 16.15
C VAL A 90 11.14 -6.77 17.13
N SER A 91 11.49 -8.04 16.92
CA SER A 91 12.39 -8.76 17.83
C SER A 91 13.79 -8.13 17.86
N LYS A 92 14.42 -8.14 19.05
CA LYS A 92 15.71 -7.46 19.32
C LYS A 92 16.84 -7.85 18.36
N GLN A 93 16.74 -8.96 17.63
CA GLN A 93 17.78 -9.47 16.74
C GLN A 93 17.83 -8.82 15.35
N LEU A 94 16.76 -8.09 14.96
CA LEU A 94 16.56 -7.54 13.61
C LEU A 94 16.81 -6.02 13.51
N LYS A 95 16.86 -5.31 14.63
CA LYS A 95 17.01 -3.83 14.64
C LYS A 95 18.29 -3.33 13.99
N ASP A 96 19.35 -4.16 13.96
CA ASP A 96 20.69 -3.71 13.59
C ASP A 96 21.23 -4.33 12.28
N ASN A 97 20.43 -5.12 11.52
CA ASN A 97 20.92 -5.74 10.29
C ASN A 97 19.85 -5.87 9.17
N PRO A 98 19.96 -5.11 8.06
CA PRO A 98 19.00 -5.14 6.96
C PRO A 98 18.98 -6.47 6.19
N ASP A 99 20.09 -7.21 6.12
CA ASP A 99 20.13 -8.50 5.41
C ASP A 99 19.30 -9.57 6.12
N LYS A 100 19.22 -9.50 7.46
CA LYS A 100 18.36 -10.36 8.27
C LYS A 100 16.88 -10.09 8.02
N LEU A 101 16.53 -8.83 7.72
CA LEU A 101 15.16 -8.43 7.44
C LEU A 101 14.69 -8.96 6.08
N LEU A 102 15.58 -9.03 5.08
CA LEU A 102 15.32 -9.67 3.78
C LEU A 102 15.10 -11.19 3.91
N GLY A 103 15.94 -11.87 4.70
CA GLY A 103 15.77 -13.30 4.97
C GLY A 103 14.45 -13.59 5.69
N LEU A 104 14.10 -12.76 6.68
CA LEU A 104 12.84 -12.83 7.40
C LEU A 104 11.64 -12.64 6.46
N GLU A 105 11.67 -11.65 5.58
CA GLU A 105 10.61 -11.41 4.61
C GLU A 105 10.36 -12.65 3.73
N GLN A 106 11.42 -13.28 3.22
CA GLN A 106 11.29 -14.49 2.40
C GLN A 106 10.70 -15.65 3.19
N GLN A 107 11.10 -15.83 4.45
CA GLN A 107 10.53 -16.85 5.33
C GLN A 107 9.04 -16.59 5.59
N ILE A 108 8.68 -15.36 6.00
CA ILE A 108 7.29 -14.96 6.22
C ILE A 108 6.47 -15.17 4.95
N ASN A 109 7.00 -14.82 3.78
CA ASN A 109 6.27 -14.98 2.53
C ASN A 109 5.93 -16.46 2.23
N ARG A 110 6.88 -17.38 2.42
CA ARG A 110 6.66 -18.82 2.22
C ARG A 110 5.64 -19.40 3.20
N TYR A 111 5.72 -19.00 4.46
CA TYR A 111 4.80 -19.45 5.50
C TYR A 111 3.41 -18.89 5.26
N LEU A 112 3.30 -17.59 4.96
CA LEU A 112 2.03 -16.94 4.66
C LEU A 112 1.36 -17.54 3.42
N GLU A 113 2.11 -17.81 2.35
CA GLU A 113 1.54 -18.45 1.15
C GLU A 113 0.95 -19.83 1.48
N THR A 114 1.65 -20.62 2.31
CA THR A 114 1.17 -21.92 2.77
C THR A 114 -0.04 -21.78 3.69
N MET A 115 -0.06 -20.77 4.57
CA MET A 115 -1.20 -20.48 5.44
C MET A 115 -2.46 -20.05 4.69
N LEU A 116 -2.31 -19.20 3.67
CA LEU A 116 -3.42 -18.74 2.83
C LEU A 116 -4.05 -19.87 2.02
N GLU A 117 -3.33 -20.97 1.83
CA GLU A 117 -3.80 -22.21 1.20
C GLU A 117 -4.31 -23.25 2.22
N SER A 118 -4.18 -22.98 3.52
CA SER A 118 -4.57 -23.89 4.58
C SER A 118 -6.04 -23.73 5.00
N GLU A 119 -6.51 -24.67 5.81
CA GLU A 119 -7.82 -24.63 6.47
C GLU A 119 -8.05 -23.36 7.31
N LEU A 120 -7.00 -22.67 7.75
CA LEU A 120 -7.13 -21.47 8.56
C LEU A 120 -7.67 -20.27 7.76
N ASN A 121 -7.52 -20.30 6.43
CA ASN A 121 -8.13 -19.34 5.51
C ASN A 121 -9.49 -19.85 4.97
N PHE A 122 -10.20 -20.68 5.72
CA PHE A 122 -11.57 -21.10 5.37
C PHE A 122 -12.47 -19.88 5.12
N GLU A 123 -13.34 -19.97 4.11
CA GLU A 123 -14.20 -18.88 3.64
C GLU A 123 -13.44 -17.58 3.29
N ASN A 124 -12.16 -17.68 2.92
CA ASN A 124 -11.31 -16.52 2.61
C ASN A 124 -11.25 -15.50 3.76
N ARG A 125 -11.25 -15.97 5.01
CA ARG A 125 -11.13 -15.14 6.24
C ARG A 125 -10.14 -13.98 6.08
N TYR A 126 -8.99 -14.21 5.45
CA TYR A 126 -7.95 -13.19 5.30
C TYR A 126 -8.23 -12.07 4.30
N GLU A 127 -9.29 -12.16 3.49
CA GLU A 127 -9.69 -11.07 2.58
C GLU A 127 -10.29 -9.86 3.31
N GLU A 128 -10.87 -10.07 4.49
CA GLU A 128 -11.49 -9.03 5.32
C GLU A 128 -10.83 -8.91 6.70
N PHE A 129 -9.84 -9.75 6.99
CA PHE A 129 -9.20 -9.83 8.30
C PHE A 129 -8.53 -8.52 8.73
N GLN A 130 -8.92 -8.05 9.91
CA GLN A 130 -8.38 -6.89 10.59
C GLN A 130 -7.86 -7.30 11.97
N ASP A 131 -6.75 -6.71 12.38
CA ASP A 131 -6.21 -6.84 13.73
C ASP A 131 -7.10 -6.05 14.70
N GLU A 132 -7.96 -6.75 15.44
CA GLU A 132 -8.86 -6.16 16.43
C GLU A 132 -8.13 -5.67 17.69
N ASP A 133 -6.91 -6.19 17.96
CA ASP A 133 -6.07 -5.72 19.06
C ASP A 133 -5.36 -4.40 18.69
N ASP A 134 -5.21 -4.13 17.40
CA ASP A 134 -4.68 -2.87 16.89
C ASP A 134 -5.76 -1.78 16.85
N LYS A 135 -5.50 -0.66 17.53
CA LYS A 135 -6.44 0.49 17.59
C LYS A 135 -6.80 1.07 16.23
N THR A 136 -5.99 0.83 15.20
CA THR A 136 -6.21 1.26 13.82
C THR A 136 -6.80 0.18 12.94
N LYS A 137 -7.10 -1.01 13.47
CA LYS A 137 -7.67 -2.13 12.72
C LYS A 137 -6.86 -2.45 11.46
N LYS A 138 -5.54 -2.51 11.59
CA LYS A 138 -4.64 -2.81 10.46
C LYS A 138 -4.93 -4.20 9.91
N THR A 139 -4.93 -4.31 8.60
CA THR A 139 -4.92 -5.61 7.91
C THR A 139 -3.48 -6.11 7.72
N LEU A 140 -3.32 -7.37 7.31
CA LEU A 140 -2.02 -7.92 6.93
C LEU A 140 -1.30 -7.08 5.85
N MET A 141 -2.06 -6.51 4.91
CA MET A 141 -1.54 -5.63 3.85
C MET A 141 -0.96 -4.33 4.42
N HIS A 142 -1.57 -3.75 5.47
CA HIS A 142 -1.06 -2.55 6.13
C HIS A 142 0.29 -2.82 6.81
N TYR A 143 0.41 -3.93 7.55
CA TYR A 143 1.67 -4.32 8.18
C TYR A 143 2.77 -4.58 7.14
N ALA A 144 2.48 -5.37 6.10
CA ALA A 144 3.45 -5.66 5.04
C ALA A 144 3.92 -4.37 4.32
N ALA A 145 2.99 -3.44 4.08
CA ALA A 145 3.26 -2.16 3.44
C ALA A 145 4.16 -1.25 4.29
N GLU A 146 3.87 -1.11 5.58
CA GLU A 146 4.63 -0.29 6.53
C GLU A 146 6.04 -0.85 6.79
N LEU A 147 6.19 -2.18 6.84
CA LEU A 147 7.49 -2.84 6.99
C LEU A 147 8.36 -2.71 5.74
N GLY A 148 7.73 -2.63 4.56
CA GLY A 148 8.42 -2.66 3.27
C GLY A 148 8.67 -4.07 2.75
N PHE A 149 7.85 -5.04 3.15
CA PHE A 149 7.93 -6.43 2.68
C PHE A 149 7.27 -6.59 1.31
N LEU A 150 8.06 -6.35 0.25
CA LEU A 150 7.61 -6.38 -1.15
C LEU A 150 7.05 -7.75 -1.60
N HIS A 151 7.72 -8.86 -1.28
CA HIS A 151 7.31 -10.21 -1.65
C HIS A 151 5.99 -10.57 -0.97
N VAL A 152 5.90 -10.30 0.33
CA VAL A 152 4.66 -10.51 1.09
C VAL A 152 3.53 -9.67 0.51
N THR A 153 3.81 -8.41 0.18
CA THR A 153 2.82 -7.50 -0.43
C THR A 153 2.36 -8.04 -1.79
N LYS A 154 3.27 -8.53 -2.64
CA LYS A 154 2.91 -9.16 -3.93
C LYS A 154 2.02 -10.40 -3.75
N THR A 155 2.35 -11.25 -2.79
CA THR A 155 1.56 -12.46 -2.47
C THR A 155 0.16 -12.09 -1.99
N LEU A 156 0.05 -11.13 -1.07
CA LEU A 156 -1.23 -10.64 -0.57
C LEU A 156 -2.07 -9.95 -1.65
N VAL A 157 -1.47 -9.17 -2.56
CA VAL A 157 -2.21 -8.62 -3.71
C VAL A 157 -2.73 -9.71 -4.63
N LYS A 158 -1.98 -10.79 -4.83
CA LYS A 158 -2.38 -11.92 -5.68
C LYS A 158 -3.48 -12.77 -5.05
N LYS A 159 -3.39 -13.04 -3.74
CA LYS A 159 -4.27 -13.98 -3.01
C LYS A 159 -5.45 -13.29 -2.31
N CYS A 160 -5.28 -12.05 -1.87
CA CYS A 160 -6.27 -11.27 -1.11
C CYS A 160 -6.36 -9.82 -1.65
N PRO A 161 -6.73 -9.61 -2.93
CA PRO A 161 -6.69 -8.30 -3.58
C PRO A 161 -7.58 -7.24 -2.92
N LEU A 162 -8.65 -7.65 -2.23
CA LEU A 162 -9.56 -6.74 -1.52
C LEU A 162 -8.85 -5.93 -0.43
N LEU A 163 -7.76 -6.44 0.15
CA LEU A 163 -6.99 -5.74 1.17
C LEU A 163 -6.34 -4.44 0.68
N LEU A 164 -6.14 -4.27 -0.63
CA LEU A 164 -5.71 -2.99 -1.24
C LEU A 164 -6.71 -1.87 -0.96
N ALA A 165 -7.97 -2.23 -0.75
CA ALA A 165 -9.06 -1.29 -0.65
C ALA A 165 -9.42 -0.87 0.78
N VAL A 166 -9.05 -1.68 1.76
CA VAL A 166 -9.38 -1.50 3.17
C VAL A 166 -8.57 -0.35 3.74
N LYS A 167 -9.22 0.53 4.51
CA LYS A 167 -8.55 1.61 5.25
C LYS A 167 -8.41 1.23 6.71
N THR A 168 -7.39 1.75 7.37
CA THR A 168 -7.32 1.77 8.83
C THR A 168 -8.49 2.56 9.44
N ALA A 169 -8.78 2.33 10.72
CA ALA A 169 -9.69 3.17 11.49
C ALA A 169 -9.08 4.55 11.79
N ASP A 170 -9.94 5.56 11.96
CA ASP A 170 -9.55 6.91 12.37
C ASP A 170 -8.98 6.90 13.80
N GLN A 171 -7.81 7.50 13.99
CA GLN A 171 -7.25 7.74 15.32
C GLN A 171 -7.51 9.18 15.74
N ARG A 172 -8.23 9.37 16.84
CA ARG A 172 -8.47 10.72 17.41
C ARG A 172 -7.45 11.15 18.47
N LYS A 173 -6.61 10.22 18.96
CA LYS A 173 -5.59 10.46 20.01
C LYS A 173 -4.36 9.56 19.78
N PRO A 174 -3.12 10.03 20.03
CA PRO A 174 -2.73 11.35 20.52
C PRO A 174 -2.69 12.45 19.43
N VAL A 175 -2.66 12.07 18.16
CA VAL A 175 -2.75 12.97 17.00
C VAL A 175 -3.91 12.48 16.13
N GLU A 176 -4.72 13.41 15.61
CA GLU A 176 -5.77 13.08 14.64
C GLU A 176 -5.12 12.53 13.37
N LYS A 177 -5.17 11.20 13.19
CA LYS A 177 -4.81 10.52 11.95
C LYS A 177 -6.07 9.97 11.33
N ARG A 178 -6.34 10.37 10.10
CA ARG A 178 -7.44 9.80 9.30
C ARG A 178 -7.18 8.33 8.96
N ALA A 179 -8.23 7.65 8.55
CA ALA A 179 -8.20 6.37 7.88
C ALA A 179 -7.26 6.40 6.65
N MET A 180 -6.27 5.50 6.64
CA MET A 180 -5.25 5.41 5.60
C MET A 180 -5.30 4.06 4.90
N LEU A 181 -4.98 4.06 3.62
CA LEU A 181 -4.76 2.86 2.82
C LEU A 181 -3.36 2.26 3.06
N PRO A 182 -3.14 0.98 2.71
CA PRO A 182 -1.83 0.36 2.79
C PRO A 182 -0.75 1.14 2.02
N VAL A 183 -1.10 1.66 0.83
CA VAL A 183 -0.18 2.48 0.02
C VAL A 183 0.22 3.78 0.73
N GLU A 184 -0.68 4.37 1.51
CA GLU A 184 -0.41 5.62 2.24
C GLU A 184 0.55 5.36 3.39
N LEU A 185 0.41 4.23 4.10
CA LEU A 185 1.37 3.80 5.12
C LEU A 185 2.75 3.48 4.52
N ALA A 186 2.80 2.82 3.36
CA ALA A 186 4.07 2.59 2.67
C ALA A 186 4.78 3.90 2.29
N ILE A 187 4.02 4.92 1.89
CA ILE A 187 4.55 6.24 1.57
C ILE A 187 5.01 6.98 2.84
N GLU A 188 4.24 6.95 3.93
CA GLU A 188 4.61 7.54 5.23
C GLU A 188 5.90 6.90 5.79
N ALA A 189 6.05 5.58 5.60
CA ALA A 189 7.23 4.81 6.01
C ALA A 189 8.40 4.84 5.01
N GLU A 190 8.31 5.64 3.94
CA GLU A 190 9.33 5.81 2.88
C GLU A 190 9.74 4.50 2.19
N LYS A 191 8.82 3.54 2.04
CA LYS A 191 9.06 2.22 1.44
C LYS A 191 8.86 2.26 -0.07
N ASP A 192 9.84 2.84 -0.77
CA ASP A 192 9.74 3.16 -2.22
C ASP A 192 9.31 1.99 -3.10
N ASP A 193 9.93 0.81 -2.94
CA ASP A 193 9.62 -0.36 -3.74
C ASP A 193 8.18 -0.87 -3.53
N VAL A 194 7.72 -0.86 -2.28
CA VAL A 194 6.38 -1.34 -1.92
C VAL A 194 5.32 -0.32 -2.30
N ALA A 195 5.54 0.97 -2.03
CA ALA A 195 4.66 2.04 -2.45
C ALA A 195 4.50 2.06 -3.98
N ALA A 196 5.61 1.98 -4.72
CA ALA A 196 5.60 1.93 -6.17
C ALA A 196 4.85 0.70 -6.71
N PHE A 197 4.99 -0.46 -6.07
CA PHE A 197 4.24 -1.66 -6.44
C PHE A 197 2.75 -1.50 -6.16
N LEU A 198 2.36 -1.04 -4.97
CA LEU A 198 0.97 -0.84 -4.58
C LEU A 198 0.26 0.16 -5.49
N ILE A 199 0.91 1.28 -5.83
CA ILE A 199 0.38 2.26 -6.79
C ILE A 199 0.06 1.61 -8.13
N ARG A 200 0.94 0.73 -8.64
CA ARG A 200 0.71 0.03 -9.91
C ARG A 200 -0.35 -1.07 -9.82
N ALA A 201 -0.52 -1.67 -8.66
CA ALA A 201 -1.53 -2.70 -8.42
C ALA A 201 -2.95 -2.11 -8.25
N MET A 202 -3.06 -0.85 -7.84
CA MET A 202 -4.33 -0.16 -7.70
C MET A 202 -4.88 0.34 -9.04
N ARG A 203 -6.21 0.50 -9.13
CA ARG A 203 -6.85 1.15 -10.28
C ARG A 203 -6.44 2.62 -10.37
N HIS A 204 -6.19 3.09 -11.59
CA HIS A 204 -5.66 4.43 -11.85
C HIS A 204 -6.57 5.53 -11.29
N GLU A 205 -7.90 5.40 -11.34
CA GLU A 205 -8.84 6.38 -10.79
C GLU A 205 -8.66 6.54 -9.28
N ARG A 206 -8.38 5.42 -8.59
CA ARG A 206 -8.14 5.42 -7.15
C ARG A 206 -6.82 6.08 -6.80
N VAL A 207 -5.77 5.81 -7.58
CA VAL A 207 -4.46 6.48 -7.42
C VAL A 207 -4.61 7.97 -7.68
N GLN A 208 -5.29 8.36 -8.76
CA GLN A 208 -5.52 9.76 -9.11
C GLN A 208 -6.27 10.49 -7.98
N ARG A 209 -7.28 9.86 -7.37
CA ARG A 209 -8.00 10.42 -6.20
C ARG A 209 -7.11 10.66 -4.97
N LEU A 210 -5.97 9.98 -4.83
CA LEU A 210 -5.02 10.26 -3.73
C LEU A 210 -4.29 11.59 -3.91
N PHE A 211 -4.07 12.00 -5.16
CA PHE A 211 -3.27 13.18 -5.51
C PHE A 211 -4.09 14.35 -6.05
N PHE A 212 -5.39 14.14 -6.25
CA PHE A 212 -6.31 15.17 -6.69
C PHE A 212 -7.10 15.72 -5.50
N TRP A 213 -7.27 17.05 -5.45
CA TRP A 213 -8.10 17.69 -4.43
C TRP A 213 -9.57 17.24 -4.52
N THR A 214 -10.30 17.25 -3.42
CA THR A 214 -11.75 16.99 -3.44
C THR A 214 -12.48 18.32 -3.42
N PRO A 215 -13.09 18.76 -4.53
CA PRO A 215 -13.72 20.09 -4.61
C PRO A 215 -14.90 20.24 -3.64
N GLY A 216 -15.50 19.13 -3.18
CA GLY A 216 -16.60 19.10 -2.21
C GLY A 216 -17.73 20.07 -2.58
N ASN A 217 -18.38 20.63 -1.57
CA ASN A 217 -19.04 21.92 -1.74
C ASN A 217 -17.93 22.97 -1.81
N MET A 218 -17.82 23.70 -2.93
CA MET A 218 -16.80 24.73 -3.22
C MET A 218 -16.67 25.83 -2.15
N THR A 219 -17.42 25.76 -1.06
CA THR A 219 -17.28 26.57 0.16
C THR A 219 -16.09 26.19 1.04
N ASN A 220 -15.65 24.92 1.05
CA ASN A 220 -14.47 24.49 1.81
C ASN A 220 -13.75 23.28 1.14
N PRO A 221 -13.00 23.51 0.05
CA PRO A 221 -12.36 22.42 -0.67
C PRO A 221 -11.16 21.84 0.10
N GLU A 222 -11.15 20.51 0.23
CA GLU A 222 -10.08 19.79 0.91
C GLU A 222 -8.89 19.56 -0.04
N PRO A 223 -7.64 19.70 0.45
CA PRO A 223 -6.48 19.32 -0.32
C PRO A 223 -6.50 17.82 -0.64
N SER A 224 -5.66 17.40 -1.59
CA SER A 224 -5.42 15.99 -1.86
C SER A 224 -4.92 15.26 -0.61
N PHE A 225 -5.20 13.95 -0.55
CA PHE A 225 -4.77 13.08 0.53
C PHE A 225 -3.24 12.96 0.63
N LEU A 226 -2.57 13.01 -0.51
CA LEU A 226 -1.12 12.98 -0.65
C LEU A 226 -0.65 14.14 -1.53
N SER A 227 0.53 14.68 -1.21
CA SER A 227 1.20 15.67 -2.05
C SER A 227 2.23 14.99 -2.95
N LEU A 228 2.00 14.98 -4.27
CA LEU A 228 2.99 14.45 -5.22
C LEU A 228 4.32 15.23 -5.11
N LYS A 229 4.24 16.54 -4.85
CA LYS A 229 5.43 17.39 -4.65
C LYS A 229 6.29 16.88 -3.49
N ALA A 230 5.69 16.56 -2.34
CA ALA A 230 6.42 16.01 -1.20
C ALA A 230 7.10 14.67 -1.52
N ILE A 231 6.46 13.81 -2.33
CA ILE A 231 7.05 12.54 -2.77
C ILE A 231 8.23 12.79 -3.73
N ILE A 232 8.11 13.74 -4.67
CA ILE A 232 9.21 14.10 -5.59
C ILE A 232 10.42 14.67 -4.84
N GLU A 233 10.18 15.48 -3.81
CA GLU A 233 11.23 16.08 -2.99
C GLU A 233 11.95 15.05 -2.11
N ASN A 234 11.31 13.92 -1.80
CA ASN A 234 11.93 12.83 -1.05
C ASN A 234 12.89 12.01 -1.95
N PRO A 235 14.21 12.06 -1.72
CA PRO A 235 15.19 11.38 -2.57
C PRO A 235 15.10 9.85 -2.53
N LYS A 236 14.43 9.27 -1.51
CA LYS A 236 14.24 7.83 -1.37
C LYS A 236 13.07 7.31 -2.20
N MET A 237 12.13 8.17 -2.63
CA MET A 237 10.84 7.76 -3.21
C MET A 237 10.82 7.79 -4.76
N LYS A 238 11.94 7.51 -5.41
CA LYS A 238 12.09 7.71 -6.86
C LYS A 238 11.19 6.79 -7.68
N LYS A 239 11.07 5.52 -7.30
CA LYS A 239 10.25 4.53 -8.02
C LYS A 239 8.76 4.84 -7.84
N THR A 240 8.38 5.35 -6.68
CA THR A 240 7.03 5.77 -6.34
C THR A 240 6.60 6.94 -7.23
N VAL A 241 7.47 7.94 -7.45
CA VAL A 241 7.19 9.03 -8.38
C VAL A 241 6.89 8.48 -9.78
N VAL A 242 7.72 7.58 -10.29
CA VAL A 242 7.50 6.97 -11.62
C VAL A 242 6.20 6.18 -11.64
N ALA A 243 5.90 5.40 -10.59
CA ALA A 243 4.65 4.67 -10.47
C ALA A 243 3.40 5.57 -10.50
N VAL A 244 3.45 6.74 -9.85
CA VAL A 244 2.35 7.72 -9.95
C VAL A 244 2.20 8.20 -11.39
N LEU A 245 3.31 8.50 -12.07
CA LEU A 245 3.27 8.94 -13.47
C LEU A 245 2.73 7.85 -14.41
N ASP A 246 3.06 6.57 -14.16
CA ASP A 246 2.50 5.44 -14.91
C ASP A 246 0.96 5.46 -14.84
N GLN A 247 0.39 5.77 -13.67
CA GLN A 247 -1.06 5.85 -13.42
C GLN A 247 -1.73 7.12 -13.98
N MET A 248 -0.98 8.00 -14.64
CA MET A 248 -1.48 9.19 -15.34
C MET A 248 -1.60 8.96 -16.86
N VAL A 249 -1.15 7.82 -17.36
CA VAL A 249 -1.33 7.38 -18.74
C VAL A 249 -2.53 6.45 -18.78
N ASN A 250 -3.64 6.94 -19.30
CA ASN A 250 -4.84 6.14 -19.49
C ASN A 250 -4.95 5.73 -20.96
N PRO A 251 -4.71 4.46 -21.30
CA PRO A 251 -5.14 3.90 -22.57
C PRO A 251 -6.61 4.23 -22.81
N HIS A 252 -6.91 4.92 -23.91
CA HIS A 252 -8.27 5.32 -24.27
C HIS A 252 -8.72 4.56 -25.51
N TRP A 253 -9.78 3.78 -25.34
CA TRP A 253 -10.52 3.17 -26.44
C TRP A 253 -11.87 3.87 -26.57
N PRO A 254 -12.03 4.77 -27.56
CA PRO A 254 -13.23 5.61 -27.70
C PRO A 254 -14.53 4.80 -27.87
N TYR A 255 -14.41 3.56 -28.33
CA TYR A 255 -15.54 2.69 -28.68
C TYR A 255 -15.97 1.77 -27.54
N LEU A 256 -15.25 1.77 -26.41
CA LEU A 256 -15.57 0.89 -25.28
C LEU A 256 -16.54 1.56 -24.31
N PRO A 257 -17.51 0.81 -23.76
CA PRO A 257 -18.34 1.29 -22.67
C PRO A 257 -17.49 1.57 -21.42
N GLN A 258 -17.83 2.61 -20.65
CA GLN A 258 -17.11 2.95 -19.42
C GLN A 258 -17.36 1.89 -18.34
N ARG A 259 -16.29 1.41 -17.69
CA ARG A 259 -16.41 0.60 -16.47
C ARG A 259 -16.90 1.47 -15.31
N GLN A 260 -17.82 0.94 -14.53
CA GLN A 260 -18.39 1.64 -13.38
C GLN A 260 -17.90 1.01 -12.06
N GLU A 261 -17.82 1.82 -11.00
CA GLU A 261 -17.49 1.31 -9.66
C GLU A 261 -18.63 0.46 -9.06
N LYS A 262 -19.87 0.72 -9.49
CA LYS A 262 -21.07 -0.04 -9.15
C LYS A 262 -21.91 -0.18 -10.41
N TYR A 263 -22.28 -1.40 -10.77
CA TYR A 263 -23.20 -1.69 -11.87
C TYR A 263 -24.60 -1.87 -11.30
N GLU A 264 -25.63 -1.51 -12.08
CA GLU A 264 -27.02 -1.67 -11.63
C GLU A 264 -27.46 -3.13 -11.70
N THR A 265 -26.87 -3.90 -12.63
CA THR A 265 -27.15 -5.33 -12.83
C THR A 265 -25.87 -6.11 -13.14
N GLU A 266 -25.86 -7.41 -12.82
CA GLU A 266 -24.75 -8.30 -13.21
C GLU A 266 -24.68 -8.51 -14.73
N GLU A 267 -25.81 -8.43 -15.43
CA GLU A 267 -25.89 -8.52 -16.90
C GLU A 267 -25.19 -7.34 -17.59
N GLU A 268 -25.38 -6.12 -17.08
CA GLU A 268 -24.66 -4.92 -17.54
C GLU A 268 -23.15 -5.08 -17.33
N LYS A 269 -22.75 -5.55 -16.14
CA LYS A 269 -21.35 -5.81 -15.80
C LYS A 269 -20.74 -6.86 -16.73
N GLU A 270 -21.42 -7.98 -16.98
CA GLU A 270 -20.95 -9.03 -17.88
C GLU A 270 -20.85 -8.55 -19.33
N ALA A 271 -21.81 -7.76 -19.82
CA ALA A 271 -21.77 -7.20 -21.17
C ALA A 271 -20.59 -6.23 -21.35
N ILE A 272 -20.39 -5.32 -20.38
CA ILE A 272 -19.28 -4.38 -20.39
C ILE A 272 -17.95 -5.14 -20.27
N GLU A 273 -17.78 -5.97 -19.24
CA GLU A 273 -16.56 -6.76 -19.06
C GLU A 273 -16.26 -7.71 -20.23
N GLY A 274 -17.30 -8.27 -20.87
CA GLY A 274 -17.19 -9.11 -22.06
C GLY A 274 -16.57 -8.35 -23.24
N VAL A 275 -17.05 -7.14 -23.51
CA VAL A 275 -16.48 -6.25 -24.53
C VAL A 275 -15.04 -5.86 -24.18
N TRP A 276 -14.76 -5.60 -22.89
CA TRP A 276 -13.40 -5.31 -22.43
C TRP A 276 -12.42 -6.48 -22.55
N LYS A 277 -12.88 -7.74 -22.52
CA LYS A 277 -12.03 -8.93 -22.72
C LYS A 277 -11.59 -9.14 -24.17
N THR A 278 -12.24 -8.49 -25.13
CA THR A 278 -11.99 -8.67 -26.58
C THR A 278 -10.96 -7.71 -27.17
N ILE A 279 -10.37 -6.83 -26.35
CA ILE A 279 -9.48 -5.76 -26.81
C ILE A 279 -8.09 -6.32 -27.15
N THR A 280 -7.48 -5.81 -28.22
CA THR A 280 -6.06 -6.02 -28.56
C THR A 280 -5.14 -5.17 -27.69
N ASP A 281 -3.95 -5.67 -27.34
CA ASP A 281 -3.06 -5.05 -26.33
C ASP A 281 -2.67 -3.57 -26.59
N ASP A 282 -2.74 -3.08 -27.84
CA ASP A 282 -2.41 -1.69 -28.19
C ASP A 282 -3.63 -0.76 -28.23
N PRO A 283 -3.68 0.31 -27.40
CA PRO A 283 -4.71 1.35 -27.48
C PRO A 283 -4.52 2.29 -28.68
N LEU A 284 -5.64 2.70 -29.30
CA LEU A 284 -5.64 3.67 -30.41
C LEU A 284 -5.26 5.09 -29.98
N ASN A 285 -5.47 5.45 -28.71
CA ASN A 285 -5.15 6.77 -28.17
C ASN A 285 -4.78 6.66 -26.68
N TYR A 286 -3.98 7.59 -26.18
CA TYR A 286 -3.66 7.72 -24.76
C TYR A 286 -4.19 9.04 -24.24
N HIS A 287 -5.03 8.98 -23.20
CA HIS A 287 -5.40 10.14 -22.43
C HIS A 287 -4.38 10.36 -21.31
N PHE A 288 -3.82 11.56 -21.25
CA PHE A 288 -2.83 11.93 -20.24
C PHE A 288 -3.48 12.84 -19.20
N TYR A 289 -3.50 12.40 -17.94
CA TYR A 289 -4.12 13.14 -16.86
C TYR A 289 -3.16 14.19 -16.28
N TYR A 290 -2.97 15.32 -16.95
CA TYR A 290 -1.95 16.31 -16.53
C TYR A 290 -2.25 17.05 -15.22
N HIS A 291 -3.46 16.97 -14.69
CA HIS A 291 -3.91 17.80 -13.57
C HIS A 291 -3.05 17.65 -12.31
N ILE A 292 -2.51 16.46 -12.04
CA ILE A 292 -1.64 16.24 -10.88
C ILE A 292 -0.27 16.92 -11.08
N LEU A 293 0.24 16.98 -12.31
CA LEU A 293 1.52 17.64 -12.62
C LEU A 293 1.42 19.16 -12.65
N ASP A 294 0.28 19.67 -13.10
CA ASP A 294 -0.04 21.10 -13.17
C ASP A 294 -0.64 21.65 -11.88
N GLY A 295 -1.04 20.77 -10.97
CA GLY A 295 -1.60 21.14 -9.69
C GLY A 295 -0.58 21.77 -8.74
N ASP A 296 -1.10 22.48 -7.74
CA ASP A 296 -0.29 22.93 -6.60
C ASP A 296 0.01 21.75 -5.65
N GLU A 297 0.71 22.05 -4.55
CA GLU A 297 1.09 21.05 -3.55
C GLU A 297 -0.09 20.31 -2.89
N GLY A 298 -1.28 20.90 -2.91
CA GLY A 298 -2.52 20.28 -2.44
C GLY A 298 -3.32 19.60 -3.54
N GLY A 299 -2.72 19.36 -4.71
CA GLY A 299 -3.38 18.67 -5.83
C GLY A 299 -4.45 19.49 -6.52
N ARG A 300 -4.48 20.82 -6.32
CA ARG A 300 -5.51 21.70 -6.87
C ARG A 300 -5.11 22.14 -8.28
N PRO A 301 -5.96 21.97 -9.31
CA PRO A 301 -5.62 22.41 -10.65
C PRO A 301 -5.82 23.93 -10.82
N PRO A 302 -5.09 24.59 -11.74
CA PRO A 302 -5.24 26.03 -11.99
C PRO A 302 -6.59 26.41 -12.61
N LYS A 303 -7.25 25.48 -13.30
CA LYS A 303 -8.57 25.63 -13.92
C LYS A 303 -9.47 24.48 -13.51
N ILE A 304 -10.74 24.78 -13.28
CA ILE A 304 -11.78 23.81 -12.92
C ILE A 304 -12.96 23.96 -13.87
N MET A 305 -13.76 22.90 -14.03
CA MET A 305 -15.00 22.99 -14.79
C MET A 305 -16.03 23.79 -13.98
N ALA A 306 -16.72 24.72 -14.64
CA ALA A 306 -17.85 25.44 -14.07
C ALA A 306 -19.02 24.47 -13.81
N SER A 307 -19.93 24.90 -12.95
CA SER A 307 -21.11 24.11 -12.56
C SER A 307 -22.03 23.76 -13.73
N ASP A 308 -21.93 24.49 -14.85
CA ASP A 308 -22.65 24.22 -16.10
C ASP A 308 -21.97 23.16 -16.99
N GLY A 309 -20.77 22.68 -16.61
CA GLY A 309 -20.01 21.65 -17.32
C GLY A 309 -19.39 22.08 -18.65
N HIS A 310 -19.63 23.31 -19.12
CA HIS A 310 -19.26 23.76 -20.46
C HIS A 310 -18.08 24.72 -20.48
N GLN A 311 -17.78 25.41 -19.37
CA GLN A 311 -16.71 26.40 -19.32
C GLN A 311 -15.66 26.06 -18.26
N GLN A 312 -14.38 26.28 -18.58
CA GLN A 312 -13.31 26.23 -17.59
C GLN A 312 -13.17 27.59 -16.92
N ILE A 313 -13.32 27.63 -15.60
CA ILE A 313 -13.09 28.82 -14.77
C ILE A 313 -11.76 28.72 -14.04
N VAL A 314 -11.21 29.87 -13.66
CA VAL A 314 -9.99 29.93 -12.84
C VAL A 314 -10.30 29.38 -11.45
N ASN A 315 -9.44 28.51 -10.94
CA ASN A 315 -9.58 27.98 -9.60
C ASN A 315 -9.05 28.99 -8.57
N ASN A 316 -9.94 29.62 -7.80
CA ASN A 316 -9.57 30.60 -6.78
C ASN A 316 -8.78 29.98 -5.61
N TYR A 317 -8.84 28.66 -5.43
CA TYR A 317 -8.14 27.93 -4.36
C TYR A 317 -6.75 27.46 -4.77
N PHE A 318 -6.38 27.62 -6.05
CA PHE A 318 -5.08 27.27 -6.58
C PHE A 318 -4.01 28.24 -6.08
N ASN A 319 -2.96 27.71 -5.48
CA ASN A 319 -1.83 28.51 -5.04
C ASN A 319 -0.85 28.78 -6.20
N GLY A 320 -1.07 29.89 -6.91
CA GLY A 320 -0.20 30.33 -8.01
C GLY A 320 1.23 30.72 -7.61
N LYS A 321 1.53 30.88 -6.31
CA LYS A 321 2.91 31.10 -5.84
C LYS A 321 3.69 29.79 -5.68
N ASN A 322 3.00 28.65 -5.63
CA ASN A 322 3.64 27.37 -5.44
C ASN A 322 4.31 26.91 -6.75
N LYS A 323 5.44 26.21 -6.60
CA LYS A 323 6.09 25.53 -7.72
C LYS A 323 5.27 24.30 -8.05
N SER A 324 4.94 24.11 -9.33
CA SER A 324 4.21 22.92 -9.78
C SER A 324 5.06 21.65 -9.62
N CYS A 325 4.40 20.49 -9.56
CA CYS A 325 5.07 19.19 -9.55
C CYS A 325 5.99 19.03 -10.77
N LEU A 326 5.61 19.55 -11.95
CA LEU A 326 6.48 19.58 -13.13
C LEU A 326 7.80 20.33 -12.88
N HIS A 327 7.75 21.49 -12.21
CA HIS A 327 8.96 22.25 -11.86
C HIS A 327 9.85 21.46 -10.88
N THR A 328 9.25 20.81 -9.89
CA THR A 328 9.96 20.00 -8.91
C THR A 328 10.62 18.79 -9.56
N ILE A 329 9.94 18.09 -10.49
CA ILE A 329 10.52 16.99 -11.28
C ILE A 329 11.71 17.49 -12.10
N ALA A 330 11.57 18.64 -12.78
CA ALA A 330 12.64 19.21 -13.61
C ALA A 330 13.91 19.57 -12.81
N LYS A 331 13.76 19.88 -11.52
CA LYS A 331 14.89 20.14 -10.60
C LYS A 331 15.35 18.91 -9.82
N SER A 332 14.59 17.82 -9.87
CA SER A 332 14.93 16.58 -9.20
C SER A 332 16.04 15.84 -9.96
N ASN A 333 16.80 15.00 -9.25
CA ASN A 333 17.77 14.10 -9.85
C ASN A 333 17.12 12.80 -10.40
N ASN A 334 15.79 12.74 -10.49
CA ASN A 334 15.06 11.58 -11.00
C ASN A 334 14.94 11.63 -12.53
N LYS A 335 15.96 11.10 -13.22
CA LYS A 335 16.01 11.09 -14.70
C LYS A 335 14.86 10.29 -15.32
N GLU A 336 14.44 9.21 -14.67
CA GLU A 336 13.32 8.38 -15.16
C GLU A 336 12.01 9.17 -15.15
N ALA A 337 11.71 9.86 -14.05
CA ALA A 337 10.54 10.74 -13.97
C ALA A 337 10.60 11.88 -14.99
N LEU A 338 11.77 12.49 -15.19
CA LEU A 338 11.96 13.57 -16.17
C LEU A 338 11.71 13.10 -17.62
N GLN A 339 12.15 11.88 -17.96
CA GLN A 339 12.00 11.30 -19.28
C GLN A 339 10.65 10.62 -19.50
N HIS A 340 9.82 10.53 -18.47
CA HIS A 340 8.53 9.86 -18.50
C HIS A 340 7.60 10.43 -19.60
N PRO A 341 6.87 9.59 -20.36
CA PRO A 341 6.00 10.05 -21.45
C PRO A 341 5.02 11.15 -21.07
N VAL A 342 4.35 11.05 -19.90
CA VAL A 342 3.42 12.08 -19.39
C VAL A 342 4.11 13.44 -19.27
N VAL A 343 5.31 13.46 -18.69
CA VAL A 343 6.07 14.70 -18.47
C VAL A 343 6.49 15.30 -19.81
N ARG A 344 7.01 14.49 -20.72
CA ARG A 344 7.40 14.93 -22.07
C ARG A 344 6.22 15.46 -22.87
N MET A 345 5.07 14.78 -22.80
CA MET A 345 3.85 15.19 -23.48
C MET A 345 3.27 16.48 -22.90
N LEU A 346 3.33 16.67 -21.57
CA LEU A 346 2.95 17.93 -20.93
C LEU A 346 3.86 19.09 -21.35
N ILE A 347 5.18 18.89 -21.37
CA ILE A 347 6.15 19.89 -21.84
C ILE A 347 5.85 20.28 -23.29
N ARG A 348 5.63 19.29 -24.17
CA ARG A 348 5.29 19.53 -25.57
C ARG A 348 3.97 20.31 -25.71
N SER A 349 2.96 19.97 -24.91
CA SER A 349 1.67 20.66 -24.88
C SER A 349 1.85 22.12 -24.47
N LYS A 350 2.57 22.39 -23.36
CA LYS A 350 2.86 23.77 -22.91
C LYS A 350 3.70 24.55 -23.90
N TRP A 351 4.69 23.93 -24.55
CA TRP A 351 5.51 24.59 -25.57
C TRP A 351 4.67 25.02 -26.78
N ARG A 352 3.72 24.20 -27.23
CA ARG A 352 2.80 24.58 -28.31
C ARG A 352 1.91 25.76 -27.89
N SER A 353 1.37 25.72 -26.68
CA SER A 353 0.45 26.75 -26.18
C SER A 353 1.11 28.08 -25.85
N TYR A 354 2.36 28.08 -25.38
CA TYR A 354 3.02 29.27 -24.83
C TYR A 354 4.37 29.59 -25.45
N GLY A 355 5.01 28.68 -26.18
CA GLY A 355 6.36 28.86 -26.72
C GLY A 355 6.48 30.04 -27.69
N HIS A 356 5.41 30.36 -28.41
CA HIS A 356 5.34 31.53 -29.29
C HIS A 356 5.50 32.87 -28.54
N LEU A 357 5.24 32.92 -27.23
CA LEU A 357 5.43 34.12 -26.40
C LEU A 357 6.90 34.38 -26.08
N PHE A 358 7.76 33.37 -26.16
CA PHE A 358 9.19 33.46 -25.84
C PHE A 358 10.09 33.62 -27.06
N LEU A 359 9.55 33.45 -28.27
CA LEU A 359 10.25 33.60 -29.53
C LEU A 359 10.00 34.97 -30.19
N ARG A 360 9.49 35.95 -29.41
CA ARG A 360 9.22 37.33 -29.85
C ARG A 360 10.27 38.30 -29.37
#